data_AF-A0AAQ0H5J0-F1
#
_entry.id   AF-A0AAQ0H5J0-F1
#
_cell.length_a   1.000
_cell.length_b   1.000
_cell.length_c   1.000
_cell.angle_alpha   90.00
_cell.angle_beta   90.00
_cell.angle_gamma   90.00
#
_symmetry.space_group_name_H-M   'P 1'
#
loop_
_entity.id
_entity.type
_entity.pdbx_description
1 polymer ?
#
loop_
_entity_poly.entity_id
_entity_poly.type
_entity_poly.pdbx_seq_one_letter_code
_entity_poly.pdbx_strand_id
1 'polypeptide(L)'
;MSLASRAVTALLAVSALTTAAVVGVAPAERAAAAPTATGTGTGTGTATVQGSRYTPLDTTRVFDGAVGTTPVVVPVAGSAGVPSNATAVVVNVEVEAPTAAGYVRITPAGTDAQVALQEFPAGRTISNLATVKLAKGGVQVKVSAGSARVLLAVSGYYASGGGSTFTPLPTARVASPTVGTTPVPVQLAGQGGVPDDATAVVVNVETNGPTADGYVRLTPLGRDASVAAQEFTAGRTVSNLAIVRLVDGAAQVRLSRGSATVFLDVAGYYSASTSGSVFVPVDTARIESSTLGTAPRAVRATGVGGVPGTATAVVANVEVQAPSSDGYLRVTPAGQDATVAAQVFRAGEEVSAAVITKVTGSTAARALQAKVSRGTANDYVDVSGYFLDGTSASGTGVDVSWPQCGSSLPTDAAFAVVGVNGGLANNTNPCLSSQLSWAAGSSGGTSQAPVQLYVNTANPGKQASVWPASNTLPNGGPTVANPYGTCAGGYDRACSYVYGYTRAYDDARSRGVDSPASYRWWLDVETEGTWQADSTQNRADLEGMVAAFRAVGAQVGLYSTTFQWNSIVGTVPSSSSLAGLPSWIATGTTTLAAAQQACSGPALTTGGQVVMTQYVAGGFDRNATCV
;
A
#
# COMPACT_ATOMS: atom_id res chain seq x y z
N MET A 1 81.97 -44.02 13.64
CA MET A 1 82.07 -43.84 12.17
C MET A 1 80.66 -43.92 11.58
N SER A 2 80.29 -42.88 10.81
CA SER A 2 79.15 -42.78 9.87
C SER A 2 77.68 -42.81 10.37
N LEU A 3 77.16 -41.59 10.52
CA LEU A 3 75.85 -41.03 10.12
C LEU A 3 74.76 -41.93 9.47
N ALA A 4 73.52 -41.79 9.96
CA ALA A 4 72.33 -41.46 9.16
C ALA A 4 71.10 -41.11 10.05
N SER A 5 70.72 -39.83 10.11
CA SER A 5 69.44 -39.34 10.63
C SER A 5 68.51 -38.98 9.47
N ARG A 6 67.22 -39.32 9.55
CA ARG A 6 66.16 -38.69 8.75
C ARG A 6 64.89 -38.49 9.61
N ALA A 7 64.70 -37.25 10.03
CA ALA A 7 63.42 -36.70 10.44
C ALA A 7 62.76 -36.03 9.21
N VAL A 8 61.46 -36.20 9.05
CA VAL A 8 60.66 -35.55 7.99
C VAL A 8 60.07 -34.27 8.55
N THR A 9 60.54 -33.13 8.04
CA THR A 9 60.00 -31.79 8.28
C THR A 9 59.23 -31.35 7.03
N ALA A 10 58.00 -30.87 7.24
CA ALA A 10 57.15 -30.30 6.20
C ALA A 10 57.74 -28.99 5.64
N LEU A 11 57.73 -28.84 4.31
CA LEU A 11 58.23 -27.66 3.61
C LEU A 11 57.05 -26.76 3.19
N LEU A 12 57.13 -25.49 3.58
CA LEU A 12 56.36 -24.37 3.03
C LEU A 12 56.76 -24.09 1.57
N ALA A 13 55.79 -23.76 0.72
CA ALA A 13 56.01 -23.00 -0.50
C ALA A 13 54.94 -21.89 -0.60
N VAL A 14 55.42 -20.65 -0.60
CA VAL A 14 54.66 -19.42 -0.82
C VAL A 14 54.44 -19.24 -2.33
N SER A 15 53.21 -18.97 -2.74
CA SER A 15 52.93 -18.35 -4.04
C SER A 15 51.79 -17.34 -3.89
N ALA A 16 52.11 -16.08 -4.19
CA ALA A 16 51.18 -14.97 -4.25
C ALA A 16 50.38 -15.05 -5.55
N LEU A 17 49.04 -15.05 -5.44
CA LEU A 17 48.15 -14.84 -6.58
C LEU A 17 47.24 -13.63 -6.30
N THR A 18 47.39 -12.61 -7.12
CA THR A 18 46.46 -11.49 -7.30
C THR A 18 45.14 -12.00 -7.84
N THR A 19 44.05 -11.83 -7.08
CA THR A 19 42.68 -12.06 -7.59
C THR A 19 42.12 -10.75 -8.12
N ALA A 20 42.11 -10.61 -9.45
CA ALA A 20 41.26 -9.66 -10.13
C ALA A 20 39.81 -10.12 -9.99
N ALA A 21 38.97 -9.33 -9.33
CA ALA A 21 37.53 -9.55 -9.26
C ALA A 21 36.93 -9.27 -10.65
N VAL A 22 36.57 -10.32 -11.38
CA VAL A 22 35.68 -10.23 -12.53
C VAL A 22 34.27 -10.08 -11.97
N VAL A 23 33.75 -8.85 -11.97
CA VAL A 23 32.32 -8.61 -11.76
C VAL A 23 31.60 -9.09 -13.02
N GLY A 24 31.08 -10.31 -12.96
CA GLY A 24 30.13 -10.82 -13.95
C GLY A 24 28.82 -10.07 -13.81
N VAL A 25 28.57 -9.13 -14.72
CA VAL A 25 27.27 -8.47 -14.87
C VAL A 25 26.29 -9.52 -15.39
N ALA A 26 25.32 -9.91 -14.57
CA ALA A 26 24.20 -10.73 -15.02
C ALA A 26 23.35 -9.88 -16.01
N PRO A 27 22.96 -10.42 -17.17
CA PRO A 27 22.07 -9.71 -18.09
C PRO A 27 20.69 -9.54 -17.44
N ALA A 28 20.09 -8.38 -17.62
CA ALA A 28 18.70 -8.13 -17.27
C ALA A 28 17.80 -9.17 -17.97
N GLU A 29 16.96 -9.85 -17.20
CA GLU A 29 15.98 -10.79 -17.73
C GLU A 29 14.99 -10.05 -18.64
N ARG A 30 14.89 -10.52 -19.89
CA ARG A 30 13.81 -10.14 -20.81
C ARG A 30 12.46 -10.38 -20.13
N ALA A 31 11.62 -9.36 -20.05
CA ALA A 31 10.20 -9.54 -19.83
C ALA A 31 9.63 -10.37 -21.01
N ALA A 32 9.33 -11.64 -20.77
CA ALA A 32 8.66 -12.50 -21.73
C ALA A 32 7.21 -12.03 -21.89
N ALA A 33 6.75 -11.93 -23.13
CA ALA A 33 5.37 -11.63 -23.48
C ALA A 33 4.39 -12.60 -22.79
N ALA A 34 3.37 -12.06 -22.13
CA ALA A 34 2.30 -12.85 -21.54
C ALA A 34 1.41 -13.48 -22.64
N PRO A 35 0.84 -14.69 -22.42
CA PRO A 35 0.03 -15.39 -23.42
C PRO A 35 -1.35 -14.74 -23.60
N THR A 36 -1.83 -14.75 -24.83
CA THR A 36 -3.15 -14.26 -25.27
C THR A 36 -4.30 -15.11 -24.70
N ALA A 37 -5.18 -14.49 -23.91
CA ALA A 37 -6.46 -15.07 -23.52
C ALA A 37 -7.54 -14.64 -24.53
N THR A 38 -8.18 -15.61 -25.19
CA THR A 38 -9.34 -15.39 -26.06
C THR A 38 -10.62 -15.49 -25.24
N GLY A 39 -11.43 -14.43 -25.26
CA GLY A 39 -12.73 -14.39 -24.60
C GLY A 39 -13.59 -13.25 -25.13
N THR A 40 -14.54 -13.57 -26.01
CA THR A 40 -15.55 -12.65 -26.54
C THR A 40 -16.67 -12.43 -25.51
N GLY A 41 -16.90 -11.17 -25.12
CA GLY A 41 -18.06 -10.78 -24.32
C GLY A 41 -18.22 -9.26 -24.27
N THR A 42 -19.13 -8.72 -25.08
CA THR A 42 -19.54 -7.31 -25.05
C THR A 42 -20.49 -7.06 -23.88
N GLY A 43 -19.98 -6.42 -22.83
CA GLY A 43 -20.76 -5.91 -21.71
C GLY A 43 -20.26 -4.54 -21.30
N THR A 44 -21.05 -3.49 -21.58
CA THR A 44 -20.84 -2.13 -21.06
C THR A 44 -21.21 -2.09 -19.59
N GLY A 45 -20.33 -2.58 -18.72
CA GLY A 45 -20.39 -2.38 -17.29
C GLY A 45 -19.22 -1.50 -16.88
N THR A 46 -19.49 -0.35 -16.27
CA THR A 46 -18.48 0.43 -15.54
C THR A 46 -17.93 -0.46 -14.43
N ALA A 47 -16.74 -1.01 -14.64
CA ALA A 47 -16.08 -1.89 -13.68
C ALA A 47 -15.40 -1.04 -12.60
N THR A 48 -16.19 -0.69 -11.59
CA THR A 48 -15.76 -0.16 -10.29
C THR A 48 -14.69 -1.07 -9.68
N VAL A 49 -13.78 -0.51 -8.88
CA VAL A 49 -12.85 -1.30 -8.05
C VAL A 49 -13.61 -2.44 -7.40
N GLN A 50 -13.22 -3.67 -7.68
CA GLN A 50 -13.80 -4.82 -7.02
C GLN A 50 -13.16 -4.96 -5.63
N GLY A 51 -13.34 -3.94 -4.80
CA GLY A 51 -12.99 -4.02 -3.39
C GLY A 51 -13.78 -5.17 -2.78
N SER A 52 -13.14 -5.87 -1.86
CA SER A 52 -13.69 -7.10 -1.32
C SER A 52 -14.76 -6.79 -0.29
N ARG A 53 -15.86 -7.53 -0.36
CA ARG A 53 -16.98 -7.40 0.56
C ARG A 53 -16.84 -8.43 1.68
N TYR A 54 -17.35 -8.08 2.85
CA TYR A 54 -17.21 -8.90 4.05
C TYR A 54 -18.31 -9.95 4.12
N THR A 55 -17.93 -11.20 4.40
CA THR A 55 -18.87 -12.27 4.74
C THR A 55 -18.57 -12.73 6.17
N PRO A 56 -19.50 -12.50 7.13
CA PRO A 56 -19.33 -12.99 8.48
C PRO A 56 -19.49 -14.52 8.51
N LEU A 57 -18.69 -15.16 9.35
CA LEU A 57 -18.75 -16.59 9.63
C LEU A 57 -19.11 -16.83 11.10
N ASP A 58 -19.61 -18.03 11.38
CA ASP A 58 -19.56 -18.53 12.74
C ASP A 58 -18.08 -18.81 13.06
N THR A 59 -17.56 -18.16 14.10
CA THR A 59 -16.12 -18.16 14.36
C THR A 59 -15.56 -19.58 14.45
N THR A 60 -14.60 -19.91 13.57
CA THR A 60 -14.07 -21.27 13.40
C THR A 60 -12.55 -21.30 13.52
N ARG A 61 -12.02 -22.28 14.25
CA ARG A 61 -10.57 -22.48 14.41
C ARG A 61 -9.98 -23.02 13.10
N VAL A 62 -8.98 -22.33 12.55
CA VAL A 62 -8.26 -22.73 11.32
C VAL A 62 -6.84 -23.22 11.60
N PHE A 63 -6.28 -22.88 12.75
CA PHE A 63 -4.96 -23.33 13.16
C PHE A 63 -4.86 -23.47 14.67
N ASP A 64 -4.11 -24.47 15.10
CA ASP A 64 -3.76 -24.77 16.48
C ASP A 64 -2.43 -25.52 16.44
N GLY A 65 -1.35 -24.86 16.87
CA GLY A 65 -0.03 -25.47 16.80
C GLY A 65 1.07 -24.66 17.46
N ALA A 66 2.22 -25.31 17.64
CA ALA A 66 3.41 -24.66 18.15
C ALA A 66 4.02 -23.74 17.09
N VAL A 67 4.35 -22.52 17.49
CA VAL A 67 5.00 -21.51 16.64
C VAL A 67 6.24 -20.99 17.35
N GLY A 68 7.35 -20.91 16.62
CA GLY A 68 8.62 -20.35 17.09
C GLY A 68 9.05 -19.14 16.26
N THR A 69 10.35 -18.88 16.22
CA THR A 69 10.95 -17.79 15.43
C THR A 69 11.02 -18.08 13.93
N THR A 70 10.84 -19.34 13.54
CA THR A 70 10.70 -19.74 12.14
C THR A 70 9.24 -19.56 11.69
N PRO A 71 8.98 -18.87 10.57
CA PRO A 71 7.63 -18.65 10.12
C PRO A 71 6.89 -19.95 9.73
N VAL A 72 5.64 -20.04 10.16
CA VAL A 72 4.72 -21.14 9.82
C VAL A 72 3.66 -20.61 8.87
N VAL A 73 3.55 -21.21 7.68
CA VAL A 73 2.49 -20.88 6.71
C VAL A 73 1.23 -21.67 7.07
N VAL A 74 0.12 -20.96 7.20
CA VAL A 74 -1.20 -21.50 7.51
C VAL A 74 -2.11 -21.31 6.30
N PRO A 75 -2.53 -22.38 5.61
CA PRO A 75 -3.55 -22.30 4.57
C PRO A 75 -4.92 -21.94 5.17
N VAL A 76 -5.61 -20.95 4.58
CA VAL A 76 -6.91 -20.47 5.08
C VAL A 76 -7.99 -20.49 3.99
N ALA A 77 -7.67 -20.07 2.77
CA ALA A 77 -8.60 -20.13 1.65
C ALA A 77 -8.92 -21.60 1.29
N GLY A 78 -10.20 -21.89 1.07
CA GLY A 78 -10.70 -23.24 0.84
C GLY A 78 -10.93 -24.07 2.11
N SER A 79 -10.77 -23.50 3.30
CA SER A 79 -11.03 -24.16 4.59
C SER A 79 -11.98 -23.35 5.46
N ALA A 80 -12.66 -24.02 6.42
CA ALA A 80 -13.49 -23.37 7.45
C ALA A 80 -14.52 -22.33 6.95
N GLY A 81 -15.10 -22.55 5.75
CA GLY A 81 -16.07 -21.63 5.15
C GLY A 81 -15.47 -20.42 4.44
N VAL A 82 -14.15 -20.29 4.38
CA VAL A 82 -13.44 -19.28 3.60
C VAL A 82 -13.25 -19.78 2.16
N PRO A 83 -13.77 -19.09 1.13
CA PRO A 83 -13.66 -19.54 -0.26
C PRO A 83 -12.24 -19.31 -0.82
N SER A 84 -11.93 -19.97 -1.93
CA SER A 84 -10.62 -19.87 -2.61
C SER A 84 -10.32 -18.48 -3.16
N ASN A 85 -11.35 -17.69 -3.47
CA ASN A 85 -11.24 -16.31 -3.94
C ASN A 85 -11.19 -15.26 -2.81
N ALA A 86 -11.10 -15.69 -1.54
CA ALA A 86 -10.94 -14.76 -0.43
C ALA A 86 -9.61 -13.99 -0.56
N THR A 87 -9.69 -12.68 -0.38
CA THR A 87 -8.53 -11.77 -0.46
C THR A 87 -7.97 -11.41 0.91
N ALA A 88 -8.78 -11.54 1.98
CA ALA A 88 -8.36 -11.29 3.35
C ALA A 88 -9.26 -12.04 4.35
N VAL A 89 -8.78 -12.23 5.57
CA VAL A 89 -9.54 -12.81 6.68
C VAL A 89 -9.48 -11.95 7.92
N VAL A 90 -10.57 -11.97 8.69
CA VAL A 90 -10.65 -11.42 10.04
C VAL A 90 -10.43 -12.58 10.99
N VAL A 91 -9.33 -12.54 11.74
CA VAL A 91 -8.83 -13.64 12.54
C VAL A 91 -8.50 -13.16 13.95
N ASN A 92 -9.02 -13.84 14.97
CA ASN A 92 -8.54 -13.69 16.33
C ASN A 92 -7.28 -14.54 16.51
N VAL A 93 -6.20 -13.93 16.97
CA VAL A 93 -4.90 -14.57 17.20
C VAL A 93 -4.70 -14.72 18.69
N GLU A 94 -4.63 -15.96 19.16
CA GLU A 94 -4.42 -16.32 20.56
C GLU A 94 -3.01 -16.90 20.71
N VAL A 95 -2.22 -16.34 21.63
CA VAL A 95 -0.87 -16.80 21.97
C VAL A 95 -0.92 -17.36 23.38
N GLU A 96 -0.78 -18.67 23.50
CA GLU A 96 -0.87 -19.40 24.76
C GLU A 96 0.50 -19.83 25.25
N ALA A 97 0.73 -19.59 26.55
CA ALA A 97 1.94 -19.98 27.28
C ALA A 97 3.27 -19.67 26.54
N PRO A 98 3.52 -18.41 26.11
CA PRO A 98 4.76 -18.07 25.43
C PRO A 98 5.97 -18.29 26.34
N THR A 99 7.02 -18.95 25.84
CA THR A 99 8.21 -19.31 26.66
C THR A 99 9.16 -18.14 26.90
N ALA A 100 8.98 -17.03 26.18
CA ALA A 100 9.76 -15.80 26.31
C ALA A 100 8.84 -14.60 26.10
N ALA A 101 9.25 -13.41 26.57
CA ALA A 101 8.58 -12.17 26.21
C ALA A 101 8.93 -11.79 24.76
N GLY A 102 8.00 -11.16 24.05
CA GLY A 102 8.16 -10.79 22.65
C GLY A 102 6.82 -10.47 21.99
N TYR A 103 6.76 -10.62 20.66
CA TYR A 103 5.54 -10.38 19.88
C TYR A 103 5.23 -11.52 18.93
N VAL A 104 3.96 -11.62 18.57
CA VAL A 104 3.49 -12.43 17.45
C VAL A 104 3.33 -11.55 16.22
N ARG A 105 3.68 -12.09 15.05
CA ARG A 105 3.39 -11.49 13.75
C ARG A 105 2.48 -12.43 12.97
N ILE A 106 1.49 -11.85 12.30
CA ILE A 106 0.69 -12.52 11.28
C ILE A 106 0.73 -11.68 10.00
N THR A 107 1.18 -12.28 8.91
CA THR A 107 1.42 -11.59 7.63
C THR A 107 0.86 -12.41 6.47
N PRO A 108 0.73 -11.82 5.27
CA PRO A 108 0.46 -12.61 4.06
C PRO A 108 1.53 -13.68 3.86
N ALA A 109 1.15 -14.88 3.43
CA ALA A 109 2.11 -15.97 3.22
C ALA A 109 3.25 -15.58 2.26
N GLY A 110 4.49 -15.82 2.68
CA GLY A 110 5.68 -15.45 1.91
C GLY A 110 6.14 -14.00 2.09
N THR A 111 5.51 -13.24 2.98
CA THR A 111 5.97 -11.89 3.37
C THR A 111 6.44 -11.89 4.83
N ASP A 112 7.52 -11.17 5.12
CA ASP A 112 8.05 -11.02 6.49
C ASP A 112 8.08 -9.55 6.89
N ALA A 113 6.90 -8.97 7.12
CA ALA A 113 6.78 -7.59 7.58
C ALA A 113 7.47 -7.41 8.94
N GLN A 114 8.06 -6.23 9.17
CA GLN A 114 8.72 -5.87 10.43
C GLN A 114 7.74 -5.45 11.54
N VAL A 115 6.45 -5.57 11.30
CA VAL A 115 5.39 -5.07 12.18
C VAL A 115 4.90 -6.16 13.15
N ALA A 116 4.84 -5.83 14.44
CA ALA A 116 4.22 -6.66 15.46
C ALA A 116 2.69 -6.61 15.35
N LEU A 117 2.02 -7.76 15.49
CA LEU A 117 0.56 -7.78 15.68
C LEU A 117 0.21 -7.51 17.14
N GLN A 118 0.95 -8.16 18.06
CA GLN A 118 0.63 -8.12 19.47
C GLN A 118 1.84 -8.50 20.30
N GLU A 119 2.16 -7.66 21.28
CA GLU A 119 3.18 -7.89 22.32
C GLU A 119 2.64 -8.80 23.45
N PHE A 120 3.49 -9.67 23.98
CA PHE A 120 3.23 -10.56 25.12
C PHE A 120 4.41 -10.65 26.09
N PRO A 121 4.16 -10.73 27.42
CA PRO A 121 5.14 -11.22 28.37
C PRO A 121 5.19 -12.75 28.40
N ALA A 122 6.31 -13.31 28.87
CA ALA A 122 6.46 -14.76 29.04
C ALA A 122 5.38 -15.34 29.97
N GLY A 123 4.82 -16.49 29.59
CA GLY A 123 3.84 -17.26 30.36
C GLY A 123 2.41 -16.70 30.37
N ARG A 124 2.17 -15.50 29.85
CA ARG A 124 0.83 -14.89 29.83
C ARG A 124 0.12 -15.17 28.51
N THR A 125 -1.03 -15.82 28.59
CA THR A 125 -1.92 -15.98 27.43
C THR A 125 -2.55 -14.64 27.08
N ILE A 126 -2.57 -14.32 25.79
CA ILE A 126 -3.16 -13.09 25.26
C ILE A 126 -3.85 -13.32 23.92
N SER A 127 -4.65 -12.36 23.49
CA SER A 127 -5.33 -12.40 22.18
C SER A 127 -5.51 -11.01 21.59
N ASN A 128 -5.45 -10.90 20.25
CA ASN A 128 -5.80 -9.69 19.52
C ASN A 128 -6.48 -10.05 18.19
N LEU A 129 -7.38 -9.19 17.72
CA LEU A 129 -7.95 -9.32 16.38
C LEU A 129 -6.93 -8.88 15.33
N ALA A 130 -6.97 -9.51 14.16
CA ALA A 130 -6.25 -9.06 12.98
C ALA A 130 -7.16 -9.14 11.76
N THR A 131 -7.04 -8.17 10.84
CA THR A 131 -7.49 -8.36 9.46
C THR A 131 -6.26 -8.51 8.59
N VAL A 132 -6.10 -9.66 7.94
CA VAL A 132 -4.87 -10.04 7.26
C VAL A 132 -5.17 -10.36 5.81
N LYS A 133 -4.41 -9.74 4.89
CA LYS A 133 -4.41 -10.09 3.48
C LYS A 133 -3.98 -11.54 3.29
N LEU A 134 -4.67 -12.26 2.40
CA LEU A 134 -4.28 -13.60 2.00
C LEU A 134 -3.31 -13.52 0.81
N ALA A 135 -2.23 -14.30 0.86
CA ALA A 135 -1.35 -14.52 -0.28
C ALA A 135 -1.27 -16.03 -0.56
N LYS A 136 -1.46 -16.43 -1.81
CA LYS A 136 -1.53 -17.86 -2.19
C LYS A 136 -2.53 -18.67 -1.33
N GLY A 137 -3.61 -18.02 -0.89
CA GLY A 137 -4.63 -18.61 -0.03
C GLY A 137 -4.24 -18.79 1.44
N GLY A 138 -3.10 -18.27 1.90
CA GLY A 138 -2.63 -18.45 3.27
C GLY A 138 -2.15 -17.18 3.97
N VAL A 139 -1.92 -17.33 5.26
CA VAL A 139 -1.20 -16.38 6.13
C VAL A 139 0.08 -17.04 6.64
N GLN A 140 0.98 -16.27 7.23
CA GLN A 140 2.19 -16.72 7.87
C GLN A 140 2.25 -16.19 9.30
N VAL A 141 2.64 -17.03 10.26
CA VAL A 141 2.72 -16.68 11.67
C VAL A 141 4.09 -17.01 12.25
N LYS A 142 4.61 -16.13 13.10
CA LYS A 142 5.84 -16.36 13.88
C LYS A 142 5.84 -15.57 15.18
N VAL A 143 6.66 -16.00 16.14
CA VAL A 143 6.97 -15.20 17.34
C VAL A 143 8.39 -14.63 17.26
N SER A 144 8.66 -13.53 17.97
CA SER A 144 9.98 -12.87 17.94
C SER A 144 11.05 -13.60 18.74
N ALA A 145 10.64 -14.31 19.79
CA ALA A 145 11.52 -15.04 20.69
C ALA A 145 10.80 -16.26 21.27
N GLY A 146 11.57 -17.30 21.60
CA GLY A 146 11.04 -18.53 22.19
C GLY A 146 10.03 -19.25 21.29
N SER A 147 9.01 -19.84 21.92
CA SER A 147 7.91 -20.53 21.26
C SER A 147 6.61 -20.33 22.05
N ALA A 148 5.47 -20.49 21.38
CA ALA A 148 4.15 -20.48 22.00
C ALA A 148 3.23 -21.46 21.26
N ARG A 149 2.12 -21.87 21.91
CA ARG A 149 1.00 -22.46 21.17
C ARG A 149 0.17 -21.30 20.62
N VAL A 150 0.00 -21.26 19.30
CA VAL A 150 -0.79 -20.22 18.64
C VAL A 150 -2.06 -20.83 18.09
N LEU A 151 -3.17 -20.16 18.36
CA LEU A 151 -4.47 -20.56 17.86
C LEU A 151 -5.05 -19.43 17.00
N LEU A 152 -5.47 -19.77 15.78
CA LEU A 152 -6.07 -18.81 14.84
C LEU A 152 -7.52 -19.19 14.60
N ALA A 153 -8.43 -18.25 14.83
CA ALA A 153 -9.85 -18.46 14.59
C ALA A 153 -10.46 -17.35 13.72
N VAL A 154 -11.07 -17.74 12.62
CA VAL A 154 -11.62 -16.82 11.62
C VAL A 154 -13.08 -16.51 11.95
N SER A 155 -13.42 -15.23 12.09
CA SER A 155 -14.80 -14.75 12.27
C SER A 155 -15.44 -14.23 10.99
N GLY A 156 -14.67 -14.09 9.92
CA GLY A 156 -15.18 -13.75 8.59
C GLY A 156 -14.06 -13.54 7.58
N TYR A 157 -14.44 -13.35 6.32
CA TYR A 157 -13.51 -13.13 5.22
C TYR A 157 -13.97 -12.00 4.31
N TYR A 158 -13.04 -11.51 3.51
CA TYR A 158 -13.30 -10.59 2.41
C TYR A 158 -13.04 -11.29 1.09
N ALA A 159 -13.96 -11.20 0.14
CA ALA A 159 -13.80 -11.73 -1.21
C ALA A 159 -14.39 -10.80 -2.28
N SER A 160 -13.96 -10.99 -3.52
CA SER A 160 -14.57 -10.33 -4.68
C SER A 160 -15.93 -10.97 -5.03
N GLY A 161 -16.87 -10.15 -5.52
CA GLY A 161 -18.11 -10.65 -6.14
C GLY A 161 -19.30 -10.98 -5.22
N GLY A 162 -19.20 -10.78 -3.90
CA GLY A 162 -20.35 -10.95 -2.98
C GLY A 162 -20.04 -10.62 -1.51
N GLY A 163 -21.07 -10.30 -0.72
CA GLY A 163 -20.97 -9.99 0.72
C GLY A 163 -21.48 -8.59 1.09
N SER A 164 -21.26 -8.21 2.35
CA SER A 164 -21.68 -6.95 2.94
C SER A 164 -20.64 -5.84 2.78
N THR A 165 -21.11 -4.60 2.66
CA THR A 165 -20.26 -3.40 2.70
C THR A 165 -20.16 -2.85 4.12
N PHE A 166 -19.04 -2.19 4.44
CA PHE A 166 -18.76 -1.58 5.74
C PHE A 166 -19.23 -0.13 5.79
N THR A 167 -19.83 0.28 6.91
CA THR A 167 -20.10 1.69 7.20
C THR A 167 -19.46 2.05 8.54
N PRO A 168 -18.46 2.95 8.56
CA PRO A 168 -17.85 3.39 9.81
C PRO A 168 -18.80 4.34 10.56
N LEU A 169 -18.88 4.17 11.88
CA LEU A 169 -19.69 5.00 12.77
C LEU A 169 -18.79 5.78 13.74
N PRO A 170 -19.22 6.96 14.23
CA PRO A 170 -18.64 7.52 15.44
C PRO A 170 -18.76 6.50 16.57
N THR A 171 -17.69 6.28 17.34
CA THR A 171 -17.69 5.25 18.36
C THR A 171 -18.72 5.55 19.45
N ALA A 172 -19.58 4.59 19.76
CA ALA A 172 -20.64 4.75 20.75
C ALA A 172 -20.81 3.49 21.63
N ARG A 173 -20.98 3.69 22.94
CA ARG A 173 -21.35 2.62 23.87
C ARG A 173 -22.81 2.25 23.67
N VAL A 174 -23.08 0.99 23.36
CA VAL A 174 -24.45 0.51 23.12
C VAL A 174 -24.95 -0.44 24.20
N ALA A 175 -24.03 -1.07 24.95
CA ALA A 175 -24.40 -1.96 26.05
C ALA A 175 -23.31 -2.04 27.13
N SER A 176 -23.75 -2.35 28.36
CA SER A 176 -22.87 -2.56 29.52
C SER A 176 -23.37 -3.66 30.47
N PRO A 177 -23.69 -4.88 29.98
CA PRO A 177 -24.23 -5.94 30.82
C PRO A 177 -23.24 -6.44 31.86
N THR A 178 -23.76 -6.88 33.01
CA THR A 178 -23.02 -7.80 33.88
C THR A 178 -23.11 -9.20 33.28
N VAL A 179 -21.96 -9.79 32.98
CA VAL A 179 -21.85 -11.08 32.29
C VAL A 179 -21.15 -12.08 33.21
N GLY A 180 -21.68 -13.31 33.26
CA GLY A 180 -21.05 -14.44 33.93
C GLY A 180 -20.95 -15.63 32.97
N THR A 181 -21.07 -16.85 33.50
CA THR A 181 -20.95 -18.09 32.70
C THR A 181 -22.21 -18.50 31.95
N THR A 182 -23.29 -17.71 32.03
CA THR A 182 -24.51 -17.89 31.23
C THR A 182 -24.50 -16.87 30.08
N PRO A 183 -24.78 -17.27 28.84
CA PRO A 183 -24.89 -16.33 27.72
C PRO A 183 -25.91 -15.22 28.01
N VAL A 184 -25.51 -13.98 27.74
CA VAL A 184 -26.36 -12.79 27.84
C VAL A 184 -26.60 -12.25 26.44
N PRO A 185 -27.85 -12.30 25.91
CA PRO A 185 -28.20 -11.65 24.66
C PRO A 185 -28.01 -10.13 24.73
N VAL A 186 -27.50 -9.55 23.65
CA VAL A 186 -27.32 -8.10 23.51
C VAL A 186 -27.83 -7.66 22.14
N GLN A 187 -28.84 -6.79 22.13
CA GLN A 187 -29.32 -6.15 20.90
C GLN A 187 -28.29 -5.11 20.43
N LEU A 188 -27.84 -5.24 19.19
CA LEU A 188 -26.86 -4.31 18.59
C LEU A 188 -27.46 -3.52 17.44
N ALA A 189 -28.31 -4.15 16.62
CA ALA A 189 -29.06 -3.44 15.59
C ALA A 189 -30.09 -2.48 16.22
N GLY A 190 -30.25 -1.31 15.61
CA GLY A 190 -31.04 -0.20 16.14
C GLY A 190 -30.33 0.66 17.19
N GLN A 191 -29.09 0.32 17.57
CA GLN A 191 -28.32 1.02 18.60
C GLN A 191 -27.08 1.70 18.02
N GLY A 192 -26.69 2.86 18.56
CA GLY A 192 -25.43 3.51 18.23
C GLY A 192 -25.22 3.85 16.74
N GLY A 193 -26.30 3.92 15.95
CA GLY A 193 -26.25 4.15 14.50
C GLY A 193 -26.19 2.87 13.64
N VAL A 194 -26.22 1.69 14.25
CA VAL A 194 -26.33 0.40 13.54
C VAL A 194 -27.77 0.21 13.05
N PRO A 195 -28.02 0.01 11.75
CA PRO A 195 -29.37 -0.21 11.22
C PRO A 195 -29.89 -1.63 11.50
N ASP A 196 -31.21 -1.81 11.39
CA ASP A 196 -31.90 -3.08 11.64
C ASP A 196 -31.48 -4.20 10.67
N ASP A 197 -31.03 -3.85 9.46
CA ASP A 197 -30.58 -4.78 8.41
C ASP A 197 -29.07 -5.07 8.47
N ALA A 198 -28.38 -4.65 9.54
CA ALA A 198 -26.97 -4.97 9.74
C ALA A 198 -26.76 -6.48 9.83
N THR A 199 -25.80 -6.97 9.06
CA THR A 199 -25.38 -8.39 9.03
C THR A 199 -24.30 -8.72 10.05
N ALA A 200 -23.48 -7.73 10.41
CA ALA A 200 -22.40 -7.85 11.39
C ALA A 200 -22.02 -6.47 11.96
N VAL A 201 -21.40 -6.44 13.13
CA VAL A 201 -21.00 -5.21 13.82
C VAL A 201 -19.53 -5.29 14.23
N VAL A 202 -18.81 -4.20 14.01
CA VAL A 202 -17.47 -3.98 14.58
C VAL A 202 -17.65 -3.36 15.96
N VAL A 203 -17.20 -4.08 16.98
CA VAL A 203 -17.41 -3.71 18.39
C VAL A 203 -16.13 -3.89 19.18
N ASN A 204 -15.76 -2.88 19.95
CA ASN A 204 -14.74 -3.02 20.98
C ASN A 204 -15.38 -3.64 22.23
N VAL A 205 -14.81 -4.74 22.71
CA VAL A 205 -15.27 -5.48 23.88
C VAL A 205 -14.32 -5.19 25.04
N GLU A 206 -14.79 -4.44 26.04
CA GLU A 206 -14.03 -4.18 27.25
C GLU A 206 -14.57 -5.03 28.40
N THR A 207 -13.73 -5.96 28.90
CA THR A 207 -14.07 -6.76 30.08
C THR A 207 -13.56 -6.05 31.33
N ASN A 208 -14.45 -5.36 32.05
CA ASN A 208 -14.09 -4.54 33.20
C ASN A 208 -14.25 -5.29 34.52
N GLY A 209 -13.15 -5.36 35.28
CA GLY A 209 -13.08 -5.96 36.61
C GLY A 209 -13.51 -7.44 36.68
N PRO A 210 -12.95 -8.35 35.85
CA PRO A 210 -13.29 -9.77 35.93
C PRO A 210 -12.94 -10.38 37.30
N THR A 211 -13.81 -11.20 37.86
CA THR A 211 -13.61 -11.80 39.20
C THR A 211 -12.76 -13.08 39.22
N ALA A 212 -12.41 -13.62 38.04
CA ALA A 212 -11.59 -14.81 37.88
C ALA A 212 -10.73 -14.69 36.62
N ASP A 213 -9.70 -15.53 36.48
CA ASP A 213 -8.99 -15.71 35.22
C ASP A 213 -9.87 -16.45 34.22
N GLY A 214 -9.83 -16.05 32.95
CA GLY A 214 -10.65 -16.64 31.91
C GLY A 214 -10.68 -15.83 30.63
N TYR A 215 -11.76 -16.00 29.87
CA TYR A 215 -11.96 -15.33 28.60
C TYR A 215 -13.42 -14.94 28.41
N VAL A 216 -13.63 -13.90 27.60
CA VAL A 216 -14.95 -13.48 27.12
C VAL A 216 -15.17 -14.01 25.71
N ARG A 217 -16.38 -14.47 25.45
CA ARG A 217 -16.90 -14.83 24.12
C ARG A 217 -17.91 -13.79 23.71
N LEU A 218 -17.81 -13.33 22.46
CA LEU A 218 -18.85 -12.59 21.77
C LEU A 218 -19.23 -13.39 20.51
N THR A 219 -20.44 -13.92 20.47
CA THR A 219 -20.88 -14.85 19.43
C THR A 219 -22.25 -14.46 18.88
N PRO A 220 -22.63 -14.99 17.70
CA PRO A 220 -23.98 -14.76 17.17
C PRO A 220 -25.04 -15.30 18.14
N LEU A 221 -26.21 -14.66 18.21
CA LEU A 221 -27.29 -15.10 19.11
C LEU A 221 -27.66 -16.57 18.84
N GLY A 222 -27.75 -17.37 19.90
CA GLY A 222 -28.08 -18.80 19.83
C GLY A 222 -26.93 -19.69 19.35
N ARG A 223 -25.73 -19.13 19.13
CA ARG A 223 -24.50 -19.86 18.79
C ARG A 223 -23.47 -19.65 19.88
N ASP A 224 -22.89 -20.72 20.42
CA ASP A 224 -21.84 -20.63 21.45
C ASP A 224 -20.58 -21.32 20.95
N ALA A 225 -19.86 -20.65 20.05
CA ALA A 225 -18.59 -21.14 19.53
C ALA A 225 -17.55 -21.22 20.65
N SER A 226 -16.73 -22.28 20.64
CA SER A 226 -15.66 -22.50 21.62
C SER A 226 -14.42 -21.60 21.43
N VAL A 227 -14.53 -20.54 20.60
CA VAL A 227 -13.47 -19.53 20.39
C VAL A 227 -13.61 -18.30 21.31
N ALA A 228 -12.53 -17.94 22.00
CA ALA A 228 -12.44 -16.73 22.82
C ALA A 228 -12.41 -15.47 21.93
N ALA A 229 -13.11 -14.41 22.34
CA ALA A 229 -12.94 -13.09 21.76
C ALA A 229 -11.78 -12.34 22.44
N GLN A 230 -11.59 -12.58 23.74
CA GLN A 230 -10.51 -11.96 24.51
C GLN A 230 -10.17 -12.76 25.76
N GLU A 231 -8.87 -12.91 26.04
CA GLU A 231 -8.33 -13.47 27.28
C GLU A 231 -8.13 -12.40 28.36
N PHE A 232 -8.37 -12.75 29.63
CA PHE A 232 -8.21 -11.85 30.77
C PHE A 232 -7.72 -12.54 32.05
N THR A 233 -7.16 -11.74 32.95
CA THR A 233 -6.76 -12.14 34.32
C THR A 233 -7.67 -11.43 35.33
N ALA A 234 -7.93 -12.05 36.47
CA ALA A 234 -8.76 -11.48 37.53
C ALA A 234 -8.30 -10.06 37.91
N GLY A 235 -9.26 -9.13 38.02
CA GLY A 235 -9.03 -7.72 38.36
C GLY A 235 -8.33 -6.88 37.28
N ARG A 236 -7.99 -7.44 36.12
CA ARG A 236 -7.41 -6.71 34.98
C ARG A 236 -8.48 -6.38 33.96
N THR A 237 -8.76 -5.09 33.79
CA THR A 237 -9.56 -4.60 32.67
C THR A 237 -8.75 -4.68 31.37
N VAL A 238 -9.36 -5.21 30.33
CA VAL A 238 -8.74 -5.40 29.01
C VAL A 238 -9.76 -5.10 27.90
N SER A 239 -9.31 -4.57 26.76
CA SER A 239 -10.15 -4.35 25.56
C SER A 239 -9.61 -5.12 24.35
N ASN A 240 -10.51 -5.57 23.48
CA ASN A 240 -10.16 -6.15 22.18
C ASN A 240 -11.27 -5.83 21.17
N LEU A 241 -10.89 -5.54 19.93
CA LEU A 241 -11.85 -5.38 18.85
C LEU A 241 -12.39 -6.74 18.44
N ALA A 242 -13.67 -6.81 18.13
CA ALA A 242 -14.31 -7.99 17.57
C ALA A 242 -15.21 -7.59 16.40
N ILE A 243 -15.41 -8.52 15.46
CA ILE A 243 -16.48 -8.42 14.46
C ILE A 243 -17.39 -9.61 14.67
N VAL A 244 -18.66 -9.34 14.97
CA VAL A 244 -19.65 -10.38 15.28
C VAL A 244 -20.79 -10.33 14.27
N ARG A 245 -21.18 -11.51 13.77
CA ARG A 245 -22.40 -11.68 12.97
C ARG A 245 -23.64 -11.42 13.83
N LEU A 246 -24.64 -10.74 13.27
CA LEU A 246 -25.92 -10.58 13.93
C LEU A 246 -26.90 -11.71 13.53
N VAL A 247 -27.70 -12.13 14.51
CA VAL A 247 -28.88 -13.00 14.33
C VAL A 247 -30.04 -12.28 15.00
N ASP A 248 -31.09 -11.97 14.25
CA ASP A 248 -32.23 -11.14 14.68
C ASP A 248 -31.81 -9.78 15.27
N GLY A 249 -30.74 -9.19 14.71
CA GLY A 249 -30.17 -7.91 15.16
C GLY A 249 -29.35 -7.98 16.46
N ALA A 250 -29.17 -9.18 17.03
CA ALA A 250 -28.49 -9.39 18.30
C ALA A 250 -27.26 -10.28 18.20
N ALA A 251 -26.43 -10.19 19.23
CA ALA A 251 -25.33 -11.10 19.56
C ALA A 251 -25.51 -11.61 21.00
N GLN A 252 -24.58 -12.42 21.49
CA GLN A 252 -24.54 -12.82 22.90
C GLN A 252 -23.12 -12.77 23.47
N VAL A 253 -23.02 -12.45 24.76
CA VAL A 253 -21.75 -12.38 25.50
C VAL A 253 -21.74 -13.41 26.61
N ARG A 254 -20.60 -14.09 26.81
CA ARG A 254 -20.42 -15.09 27.87
C ARG A 254 -19.00 -15.06 28.41
N LEU A 255 -18.81 -15.21 29.72
CA LEU A 255 -17.50 -15.47 30.31
C LEU A 255 -17.26 -16.96 30.52
N SER A 256 -16.01 -17.40 30.45
CA SER A 256 -15.65 -18.78 30.76
C SER A 256 -15.75 -19.12 32.25
N ARG A 257 -15.43 -18.14 33.11
CA ARG A 257 -15.41 -18.22 34.56
C ARG A 257 -15.68 -16.83 35.17
N GLY A 258 -16.12 -16.81 36.43
CA GLY A 258 -16.36 -15.57 37.16
C GLY A 258 -17.45 -14.70 36.55
N SER A 259 -17.36 -13.40 36.81
CA SER A 259 -18.26 -12.35 36.35
C SER A 259 -17.50 -11.05 36.08
N ALA A 260 -18.00 -10.22 35.18
CA ALA A 260 -17.47 -8.89 34.88
C ALA A 260 -18.59 -7.96 34.39
N THR A 261 -18.34 -6.65 34.38
CA THR A 261 -19.13 -5.75 33.51
C THR A 261 -18.47 -5.75 32.15
N VAL A 262 -19.21 -6.10 31.10
CA VAL A 262 -18.70 -6.05 29.73
C VAL A 262 -19.26 -4.82 29.05
N PHE A 263 -18.41 -3.94 28.56
CA PHE A 263 -18.83 -2.81 27.73
C PHE A 263 -18.69 -3.17 26.25
N LEU A 264 -19.70 -2.78 25.48
CA LEU A 264 -19.75 -2.98 24.04
C LEU A 264 -19.87 -1.63 23.36
N ASP A 265 -18.80 -1.26 22.66
CA ASP A 265 -18.67 0.02 21.98
C ASP A 265 -18.59 -0.18 20.47
N VAL A 266 -19.60 0.25 19.72
CA VAL A 266 -19.66 0.05 18.26
C VAL A 266 -18.78 1.06 17.53
N ALA A 267 -18.04 0.61 16.52
CA ALA A 267 -17.20 1.45 15.66
C ALA A 267 -17.66 1.45 14.18
N GLY A 268 -18.59 0.55 13.83
CA GLY A 268 -19.16 0.45 12.49
C GLY A 268 -19.96 -0.83 12.30
N TYR A 269 -20.60 -0.97 11.16
CA TYR A 269 -21.42 -2.14 10.82
C TYR A 269 -21.21 -2.59 9.38
N TYR A 270 -21.61 -3.83 9.10
CA TYR A 270 -21.70 -4.39 7.76
C TYR A 270 -23.15 -4.63 7.38
N SER A 271 -23.55 -4.25 6.17
CA SER A 271 -24.89 -4.51 5.63
C SER A 271 -24.84 -4.96 4.18
N ALA A 272 -25.93 -5.55 3.70
CA ALA A 272 -26.06 -5.96 2.30
C ALA A 272 -26.13 -4.77 1.32
N SER A 273 -26.22 -3.53 1.83
CA SER A 273 -26.23 -2.32 1.00
C SER A 273 -25.03 -2.28 0.04
N THR A 274 -25.24 -1.75 -1.15
CA THR A 274 -24.18 -1.50 -2.13
C THR A 274 -23.54 -0.13 -1.99
N SER A 275 -24.09 0.76 -1.15
CA SER A 275 -23.60 2.13 -0.94
C SER A 275 -22.54 2.25 0.16
N GLY A 276 -22.32 1.21 0.95
CA GLY A 276 -21.25 1.20 1.94
C GLY A 276 -19.87 1.02 1.32
N SER A 277 -18.85 1.04 2.15
CA SER A 277 -17.47 0.91 1.74
C SER A 277 -17.04 -0.55 1.53
N VAL A 278 -16.17 -0.78 0.55
CA VAL A 278 -15.52 -2.06 0.25
C VAL A 278 -14.10 -2.08 0.79
N PHE A 279 -13.59 -3.25 1.18
CA PHE A 279 -12.27 -3.39 1.79
C PHE A 279 -11.20 -3.70 0.74
N VAL A 280 -10.07 -3.01 0.83
CA VAL A 280 -8.87 -3.28 0.06
C VAL A 280 -7.75 -3.70 1.02
N PRO A 281 -7.37 -4.98 1.05
CA PRO A 281 -6.26 -5.44 1.86
C PRO A 281 -4.92 -4.97 1.29
N VAL A 282 -4.01 -4.53 2.16
CA VAL A 282 -2.63 -4.18 1.80
C VAL A 282 -1.64 -5.07 2.55
N ASP A 283 -0.38 -5.04 2.11
CA ASP A 283 0.69 -5.57 2.95
C ASP A 283 0.87 -4.62 4.15
N THR A 284 1.01 -5.17 5.35
CA THR A 284 1.05 -4.37 6.57
C THR A 284 2.19 -3.35 6.51
N ALA A 285 1.86 -2.07 6.74
CA ALA A 285 2.82 -0.97 6.66
C ALA A 285 2.65 0.02 7.81
N ARG A 286 3.77 0.47 8.37
CA ARG A 286 3.80 1.51 9.39
C ARG A 286 3.51 2.88 8.79
N ILE A 287 2.52 3.57 9.31
CA ILE A 287 2.16 4.94 8.89
C ILE A 287 2.53 6.00 9.93
N GLU A 288 2.82 5.59 11.18
CA GLU A 288 3.19 6.49 12.27
C GLU A 288 4.17 5.85 13.23
N SER A 289 5.05 6.70 13.78
CA SER A 289 5.93 6.39 14.90
C SER A 289 6.15 7.68 15.68
N SER A 290 5.48 7.83 16.83
CA SER A 290 5.54 9.07 17.61
C SER A 290 5.39 8.87 19.10
N THR A 291 5.40 9.97 19.86
CA THR A 291 5.02 9.99 21.26
C THR A 291 3.65 10.67 21.39
N LEU A 292 2.70 9.96 21.99
CA LEU A 292 1.39 10.47 22.35
C LEU A 292 1.39 11.11 23.74
N GLY A 293 0.51 12.09 23.92
CA GLY A 293 0.12 12.64 25.20
C GLY A 293 -1.39 12.67 25.34
N THR A 294 -1.89 13.54 26.22
CA THR A 294 -3.34 13.69 26.48
C THR A 294 -4.07 14.57 25.48
N ALA A 295 -3.34 15.36 24.69
CA ALA A 295 -3.89 16.10 23.56
C ALA A 295 -4.09 15.16 22.36
N PRO A 296 -5.24 15.20 21.65
CA PRO A 296 -5.42 14.47 20.40
C PRO A 296 -4.33 14.83 19.38
N ARG A 297 -3.66 13.83 18.83
CA ARG A 297 -2.69 13.98 17.74
C ARG A 297 -3.29 13.41 16.45
N ALA A 298 -3.30 14.21 15.39
CA ALA A 298 -3.69 13.72 14.07
C ALA A 298 -2.60 12.79 13.51
N VAL A 299 -3.01 11.64 12.99
CA VAL A 299 -2.17 10.65 12.33
C VAL A 299 -2.60 10.57 10.87
N ARG A 300 -1.74 11.00 9.95
CA ARG A 300 -2.03 10.96 8.51
C ARG A 300 -2.17 9.51 8.09
N ALA A 301 -3.33 9.17 7.55
CA ALA A 301 -3.64 7.81 7.12
C ALA A 301 -3.50 7.64 5.61
N THR A 302 -3.75 8.68 4.80
CA THR A 302 -3.75 8.59 3.34
C THR A 302 -2.48 9.18 2.70
N GLY A 303 -2.06 8.60 1.59
CA GLY A 303 -0.80 8.92 0.92
C GLY A 303 0.43 8.30 1.59
N VAL A 304 0.21 7.38 2.55
CA VAL A 304 1.22 6.63 3.29
C VAL A 304 0.75 5.19 3.47
N GLY A 305 1.69 4.24 3.62
CA GLY A 305 1.39 2.84 3.99
C GLY A 305 0.45 2.07 3.06
N GLY A 306 0.36 2.45 1.79
CA GLY A 306 -0.51 1.85 0.79
C GLY A 306 -1.94 2.43 0.72
N VAL A 307 -2.26 3.44 1.52
CA VAL A 307 -3.64 3.94 1.67
C VAL A 307 -3.89 5.13 0.74
N PRO A 308 -4.89 5.08 -0.15
CA PRO A 308 -5.20 6.17 -1.09
C PRO A 308 -5.98 7.30 -0.44
N GLY A 309 -5.93 8.49 -1.04
CA GLY A 309 -6.69 9.68 -0.63
C GLY A 309 -8.21 9.53 -0.62
N THR A 310 -8.72 8.56 -1.38
CA THR A 310 -10.14 8.19 -1.46
C THR A 310 -10.59 7.26 -0.33
N ALA A 311 -9.67 6.80 0.54
CA ALA A 311 -10.01 5.94 1.66
C ALA A 311 -11.01 6.62 2.62
N THR A 312 -12.05 5.89 3.00
CA THR A 312 -13.09 6.35 3.94
C THR A 312 -12.81 5.88 5.36
N ALA A 313 -12.11 4.76 5.52
CA ALA A 313 -11.67 4.21 6.80
C ALA A 313 -10.39 3.38 6.62
N VAL A 314 -9.69 3.11 7.72
CA VAL A 314 -8.52 2.21 7.75
C VAL A 314 -8.73 1.08 8.75
N VAL A 315 -8.10 -0.06 8.46
CA VAL A 315 -7.90 -1.15 9.42
C VAL A 315 -6.43 -1.11 9.83
N ALA A 316 -6.18 -0.91 11.12
CA ALA A 316 -4.84 -0.79 11.66
C ALA A 316 -4.67 -1.57 12.95
N ASN A 317 -3.42 -1.87 13.29
CA ASN A 317 -3.01 -2.24 14.62
C ASN A 317 -2.28 -1.03 15.23
N VAL A 318 -2.65 -0.66 16.45
CA VAL A 318 -2.02 0.44 17.17
C VAL A 318 -1.29 -0.11 18.38
N GLU A 319 0.00 0.16 18.45
CA GLU A 319 0.90 -0.31 19.49
C GLU A 319 1.28 0.84 20.42
N VAL A 320 1.12 0.63 21.72
CA VAL A 320 1.51 1.56 22.77
C VAL A 320 2.68 0.96 23.53
N GLN A 321 3.82 1.65 23.54
CA GLN A 321 5.03 1.26 24.26
C GLN A 321 5.36 2.24 25.39
N ALA A 322 5.91 1.69 26.47
CA ALA A 322 6.41 2.42 27.63
C ALA A 322 5.47 3.55 28.15
N PRO A 323 4.17 3.27 28.38
CA PRO A 323 3.27 4.29 28.92
C PRO A 323 3.74 4.76 30.30
N SER A 324 3.77 6.07 30.53
CA SER A 324 4.29 6.66 31.78
C SER A 324 3.31 6.56 32.96
N SER A 325 2.09 6.11 32.73
CA SER A 325 1.01 6.05 33.72
C SER A 325 -0.04 5.02 33.31
N ASP A 326 -0.77 4.48 34.27
CA ASP A 326 -1.98 3.69 33.99
C ASP A 326 -3.00 4.54 33.24
N GLY A 327 -3.63 3.95 32.22
CA GLY A 327 -4.54 4.68 31.35
C GLY A 327 -5.11 3.82 30.23
N TYR A 328 -5.62 4.52 29.22
CA TYR A 328 -6.13 3.91 28.01
C TYR A 328 -5.74 4.72 26.78
N LEU A 329 -5.61 4.01 25.65
CA LEU A 329 -5.46 4.56 24.32
C LEU A 329 -6.85 4.89 23.76
N ARG A 330 -6.98 6.02 23.08
CA ARG A 330 -8.11 6.32 22.21
C ARG A 330 -7.64 6.50 20.79
N VAL A 331 -8.37 5.89 19.86
CA VAL A 331 -8.18 6.03 18.42
C VAL A 331 -9.52 6.34 17.79
N THR A 332 -9.63 7.49 17.13
CA THR A 332 -10.92 8.02 16.66
C THR A 332 -10.75 8.76 15.33
N PRO A 333 -11.84 9.09 14.62
CA PRO A 333 -11.75 9.95 13.45
C PRO A 333 -11.18 11.33 13.84
N ALA A 334 -10.32 11.92 13.00
CA ALA A 334 -9.73 13.22 13.33
C ALA A 334 -10.82 14.30 13.50
N GLY A 335 -10.73 15.04 14.60
CA GLY A 335 -11.73 16.04 15.00
C GLY A 335 -12.92 15.47 15.80
N GLN A 336 -12.95 14.17 16.12
CA GLN A 336 -13.98 13.53 16.93
C GLN A 336 -13.34 12.80 18.13
N ASP A 337 -13.38 13.33 19.36
CA ASP A 337 -12.83 12.64 20.54
C ASP A 337 -13.93 11.87 21.29
N ALA A 338 -14.24 10.66 20.81
CA ALA A 338 -15.15 9.75 21.51
C ALA A 338 -14.57 9.38 22.90
N THR A 339 -15.42 9.13 23.89
CA THR A 339 -14.95 8.82 25.25
C THR A 339 -14.49 7.37 25.45
N VAL A 340 -14.61 6.55 24.42
CA VAL A 340 -14.37 5.11 24.44
C VAL A 340 -12.88 4.78 24.30
N ALA A 341 -12.40 3.84 25.11
CA ALA A 341 -11.04 3.30 25.02
C ALA A 341 -10.93 2.31 23.84
N ALA A 342 -9.86 2.40 23.07
CA ALA A 342 -9.45 1.34 22.13
C ALA A 342 -8.66 0.25 22.85
N GLN A 343 -7.85 0.62 23.84
CA GLN A 343 -7.09 -0.32 24.67
C GLN A 343 -6.82 0.24 26.06
N VAL A 344 -6.79 -0.62 27.08
CA VAL A 344 -6.42 -0.27 28.46
C VAL A 344 -5.01 -0.81 28.75
N PHE A 345 -4.19 -0.03 29.46
CA PHE A 345 -2.82 -0.39 29.82
C PHE A 345 -2.43 0.06 31.23
N ARG A 346 -1.42 -0.57 31.81
CA ARG A 346 -0.71 -0.07 32.99
C ARG A 346 0.60 0.61 32.61
N ALA A 347 1.15 1.43 33.51
CA ALA A 347 2.45 2.05 33.34
C ALA A 347 3.53 1.01 33.01
N GLY A 348 4.32 1.28 31.97
CA GLY A 348 5.36 0.39 31.46
C GLY A 348 4.86 -0.85 30.69
N GLU A 349 3.55 -1.07 30.56
CA GLU A 349 3.01 -2.21 29.82
C GLU A 349 2.93 -1.90 28.32
N GLU A 350 3.51 -2.78 27.51
CA GLU A 350 3.36 -2.74 26.05
C GLU A 350 2.07 -3.46 25.66
N VAL A 351 1.22 -2.78 24.87
CA VAL A 351 -0.06 -3.31 24.43
C VAL A 351 -0.30 -2.96 22.97
N SER A 352 -1.06 -3.81 22.28
CA SER A 352 -1.54 -3.54 20.93
C SER A 352 -3.06 -3.61 20.89
N ALA A 353 -3.67 -2.95 19.92
CA ALA A 353 -5.09 -3.07 19.63
C ALA A 353 -5.38 -2.91 18.15
N ALA A 354 -6.18 -3.84 17.63
CA ALA A 354 -6.82 -3.65 16.34
C ALA A 354 -7.83 -2.50 16.41
N VAL A 355 -7.82 -1.64 15.38
CA VAL A 355 -8.76 -0.54 15.21
C VAL A 355 -9.29 -0.55 13.77
N ILE A 356 -10.59 -0.29 13.64
CA ILE A 356 -11.21 0.05 12.35
C ILE A 356 -11.85 1.41 12.56
N THR A 357 -11.32 2.44 11.90
CA THR A 357 -11.74 3.82 12.15
C THR A 357 -11.88 4.63 10.88
N LYS A 358 -12.86 5.53 10.88
CA LYS A 358 -13.06 6.50 9.80
C LYS A 358 -11.85 7.43 9.70
N VAL A 359 -11.47 7.77 8.48
CA VAL A 359 -10.48 8.83 8.22
C VAL A 359 -11.18 10.07 7.68
N THR A 360 -10.83 11.23 8.24
CA THR A 360 -11.46 12.52 7.95
C THR A 360 -10.41 13.54 7.50
N GLY A 361 -10.83 14.56 6.77
CA GLY A 361 -9.93 15.55 6.16
C GLY A 361 -10.13 15.65 4.65
N SER A 362 -9.24 16.39 3.98
CA SER A 362 -9.22 16.48 2.52
C SER A 362 -8.75 15.17 1.91
N THR A 363 -9.08 14.91 0.64
CA THR A 363 -8.59 13.72 -0.08
C THR A 363 -7.06 13.64 -0.14
N ALA A 364 -6.34 14.76 -0.04
CA ALA A 364 -4.87 14.76 -0.01
C ALA A 364 -4.28 14.32 1.35
N ALA A 365 -5.01 14.50 2.45
CA ALA A 365 -4.50 14.28 3.80
C ALA A 365 -5.62 13.90 4.78
N ARG A 366 -6.25 12.74 4.58
CA ARG A 366 -7.17 12.20 5.58
C ARG A 366 -6.39 11.61 6.74
N ALA A 367 -6.93 11.76 7.93
CA ALA A 367 -6.32 11.37 9.17
C ALA A 367 -7.31 10.69 10.11
N LEU A 368 -6.77 9.86 10.98
CA LEU A 368 -7.35 9.51 12.27
C LEU A 368 -6.68 10.34 13.35
N GLN A 369 -7.11 10.22 14.60
CA GLN A 369 -6.39 10.80 15.73
C GLN A 369 -6.20 9.78 16.85
N ALA A 370 -5.08 9.93 17.57
CA ALA A 370 -4.73 9.10 18.70
C ALA A 370 -4.34 9.95 19.92
N LYS A 371 -4.60 9.44 21.12
CA LYS A 371 -4.16 10.01 22.41
C LYS A 371 -4.18 8.97 23.52
N VAL A 372 -3.46 9.26 24.59
CA VAL A 372 -3.57 8.54 25.86
C VAL A 372 -4.41 9.31 26.87
N SER A 373 -5.06 8.61 27.80
CA SER A 373 -5.90 9.25 28.82
C SER A 373 -5.10 10.05 29.85
N ARG A 374 -3.86 9.62 30.12
CA ARG A 374 -2.96 10.16 31.15
C ARG A 374 -1.51 9.91 30.72
N GLY A 375 -0.61 10.81 31.14
CA GLY A 375 0.82 10.64 30.87
C GLY A 375 1.18 10.71 29.38
N THR A 376 2.23 9.98 29.01
CA THR A 376 2.73 9.85 27.64
C THR A 376 3.00 8.40 27.31
N ALA A 377 3.00 8.05 26.02
CA ALA A 377 3.44 6.75 25.54
C ALA A 377 3.99 6.84 24.13
N ASN A 378 4.87 5.92 23.73
CA ASN A 378 5.26 5.78 22.33
C ASN A 378 4.16 5.04 21.58
N ASP A 379 3.87 5.47 20.35
CA ASP A 379 2.78 5.00 19.53
C ASP A 379 3.28 4.63 18.14
N TYR A 380 2.85 3.46 17.69
CA TYR A 380 3.05 3.00 16.32
C TYR A 380 1.71 2.60 15.73
N VAL A 381 1.43 3.10 14.53
CA VAL A 381 0.21 2.77 13.79
C VAL A 381 0.60 2.02 12.54
N ASP A 382 0.13 0.78 12.43
CA ASP A 382 0.43 -0.11 11.32
C ASP A 382 -0.86 -0.50 10.60
N VAL A 383 -1.00 -0.11 9.33
CA VAL A 383 -2.21 -0.35 8.53
C VAL A 383 -2.10 -1.68 7.79
N SER A 384 -3.16 -2.50 7.83
CA SER A 384 -3.27 -3.77 7.09
C SER A 384 -4.34 -3.73 5.98
N GLY A 385 -5.08 -2.63 5.88
CA GLY A 385 -6.01 -2.39 4.79
C GLY A 385 -6.80 -1.11 4.96
N TYR A 386 -7.58 -0.76 3.94
CA TYR A 386 -8.42 0.42 3.95
C TYR A 386 -9.76 0.14 3.31
N PHE A 387 -10.70 1.03 3.56
CA PHE A 387 -12.02 0.99 2.98
C PHE A 387 -12.17 2.10 1.94
N LEU A 388 -12.74 1.78 0.79
CA LEU A 388 -13.14 2.72 -0.24
C LEU A 388 -14.66 2.79 -0.27
N ASP A 389 -15.23 3.96 -0.52
CA ASP A 389 -16.62 4.04 -1.00
C ASP A 389 -16.76 3.08 -2.20
N GLY A 390 -17.85 2.30 -2.27
CA GLY A 390 -18.09 1.30 -3.31
C GLY A 390 -18.08 1.81 -4.75
N THR A 391 -17.98 3.13 -4.97
CA THR A 391 -17.83 3.84 -6.25
C THR A 391 -16.41 4.41 -6.47
N SER A 392 -15.56 4.45 -5.44
CA SER A 392 -14.21 5.01 -5.49
C SER A 392 -13.21 4.04 -6.12
N ALA A 393 -12.34 4.52 -7.01
CA ALA A 393 -11.24 3.71 -7.52
C ALA A 393 -10.11 3.52 -6.48
N SER A 394 -9.11 2.70 -6.83
CA SER A 394 -8.00 2.27 -5.96
C SER A 394 -7.15 3.43 -5.45
N GLY A 395 -7.36 4.63 -6.04
CA GLY A 395 -6.56 5.82 -5.84
C GLY A 395 -5.17 5.73 -6.48
N THR A 396 -4.87 4.64 -7.18
CA THR A 396 -3.63 4.45 -7.94
C THR A 396 -3.89 4.64 -9.42
N GLY A 397 -2.87 5.11 -10.15
CA GLY A 397 -2.91 5.19 -11.59
C GLY A 397 -2.32 3.98 -12.27
N VAL A 398 -2.40 3.97 -13.59
CA VAL A 398 -1.81 2.95 -14.47
C VAL A 398 -1.18 3.67 -15.65
N ASP A 399 0.00 3.24 -16.06
CA ASP A 399 0.58 3.68 -17.32
C ASP A 399 0.62 2.54 -18.34
N VAL A 400 0.36 2.88 -19.60
CA VAL A 400 0.25 1.93 -20.71
C VAL A 400 0.79 2.54 -22.00
N SER A 401 1.26 1.70 -22.91
CA SER A 401 1.69 2.11 -24.24
C SER A 401 1.58 0.95 -25.23
N TRP A 402 2.31 1.04 -26.34
CA TRP A 402 2.32 0.06 -27.42
C TRP A 402 2.51 -1.42 -27.00
N PRO A 403 3.22 -1.79 -25.91
CA PRO A 403 3.34 -3.20 -25.53
C PRO A 403 2.00 -3.81 -25.09
N GLN A 404 1.04 -2.98 -24.68
CA GLN A 404 -0.30 -3.39 -24.25
C GLN A 404 -1.35 -3.28 -25.38
N CYS A 405 -0.96 -3.06 -26.63
CA CYS A 405 -1.94 -3.04 -27.72
C CYS A 405 -2.69 -4.38 -27.82
N GLY A 406 -4.02 -4.32 -27.85
CA GLY A 406 -4.89 -5.50 -27.98
C GLY A 406 -5.09 -6.30 -26.70
N SER A 407 -4.54 -5.88 -25.56
CA SER A 407 -4.78 -6.51 -24.26
C SER A 407 -5.99 -5.91 -23.53
N SER A 408 -6.48 -6.61 -22.50
CA SER A 408 -7.47 -6.05 -21.57
C SER A 408 -6.76 -5.15 -20.57
N LEU A 409 -7.12 -3.88 -20.53
CA LEU A 409 -6.50 -2.88 -19.64
C LEU A 409 -7.23 -2.80 -18.30
N PRO A 410 -6.53 -2.44 -17.20
CA PRO A 410 -7.16 -2.30 -15.89
C PRO A 410 -8.25 -1.23 -15.88
N THR A 411 -9.38 -1.49 -15.21
CA THR A 411 -10.50 -0.54 -15.10
C THR A 411 -10.55 0.18 -13.77
N ASP A 412 -9.64 -0.17 -12.86
CA ASP A 412 -9.58 0.33 -11.49
C ASP A 412 -8.67 1.56 -11.32
N ALA A 413 -8.24 2.18 -12.42
CA ALA A 413 -7.32 3.32 -12.41
C ALA A 413 -8.02 4.63 -11.98
N ALA A 414 -7.44 5.32 -10.99
CA ALA A 414 -7.84 6.67 -10.62
C ALA A 414 -7.37 7.72 -11.63
N PHE A 415 -6.24 7.46 -12.28
CA PHE A 415 -5.71 8.25 -13.39
C PHE A 415 -4.89 7.35 -14.32
N ALA A 416 -4.71 7.76 -15.56
CA ALA A 416 -3.96 7.00 -16.56
C ALA A 416 -2.85 7.88 -17.18
N VAL A 417 -1.69 7.26 -17.47
CA VAL A 417 -0.62 7.87 -18.25
C VAL A 417 -0.45 7.07 -19.55
N VAL A 418 -0.66 7.69 -20.70
CA VAL A 418 -0.62 6.98 -21.99
C VAL A 418 0.63 7.36 -22.78
N GLY A 419 1.38 6.35 -23.21
CA GLY A 419 2.55 6.52 -24.07
C GLY A 419 2.14 6.92 -25.47
N VAL A 420 2.61 8.08 -25.93
CA VAL A 420 2.24 8.63 -27.25
C VAL A 420 3.04 7.99 -28.37
N ASN A 421 4.28 7.59 -28.08
CA ASN A 421 5.18 6.96 -29.03
C ASN A 421 5.29 5.44 -28.83
N GLY A 422 5.71 4.74 -29.89
CA GLY A 422 5.71 3.28 -29.99
C GLY A 422 7.01 2.63 -29.54
N GLY A 423 7.65 3.15 -28.49
CA GLY A 423 8.92 2.64 -27.97
C GLY A 423 10.17 3.33 -28.52
N LEU A 424 10.02 4.22 -29.50
CA LEU A 424 11.10 5.08 -29.99
C LEU A 424 10.61 6.52 -30.06
N ALA A 425 11.49 7.49 -29.80
CA ALA A 425 11.14 8.91 -29.86
C ALA A 425 10.59 9.36 -31.24
N ASN A 426 10.73 8.57 -32.30
CA ASN A 426 10.33 8.91 -33.67
C ASN A 426 9.20 8.03 -34.25
N ASN A 427 8.58 7.13 -33.50
CA ASN A 427 7.48 6.28 -33.98
C ASN A 427 6.21 6.47 -33.15
N THR A 428 5.03 6.22 -33.72
CA THR A 428 3.75 6.49 -33.05
C THR A 428 3.19 5.21 -32.43
N ASN A 429 2.60 5.32 -31.24
CA ASN A 429 1.90 4.22 -30.62
C ASN A 429 0.67 3.84 -31.47
N PRO A 430 0.61 2.61 -32.04
CA PRO A 430 -0.48 2.21 -32.94
C PRO A 430 -1.83 2.05 -32.22
N CYS A 431 -1.85 1.94 -30.90
CA CYS A 431 -3.08 1.88 -30.09
C CYS A 431 -3.34 3.16 -29.28
N LEU A 432 -2.70 4.30 -29.62
CA LEU A 432 -2.86 5.55 -28.90
C LEU A 432 -4.33 5.97 -28.75
N SER A 433 -5.11 5.96 -29.83
CA SER A 433 -6.52 6.39 -29.79
C SER A 433 -7.39 5.51 -28.88
N SER A 434 -7.22 4.19 -28.91
CA SER A 434 -7.98 3.28 -28.04
C SER A 434 -7.53 3.39 -26.58
N GLN A 435 -6.23 3.59 -26.34
CA GLN A 435 -5.70 3.81 -24.99
C GLN A 435 -6.13 5.17 -24.40
N LEU A 436 -6.21 6.24 -25.19
CA LEU A 436 -6.78 7.51 -24.74
C LEU A 436 -8.27 7.38 -24.41
N SER A 437 -9.02 6.60 -25.20
CA SER A 437 -10.44 6.32 -24.93
C SER A 437 -10.63 5.53 -23.63
N TRP A 438 -9.76 4.53 -23.37
CA TRP A 438 -9.72 3.82 -22.11
C TRP A 438 -9.35 4.75 -20.94
N ALA A 439 -8.32 5.57 -21.10
CA ALA A 439 -7.83 6.49 -20.08
C ALA A 439 -8.89 7.51 -19.65
N ALA A 440 -9.75 7.95 -20.57
CA ALA A 440 -10.89 8.82 -20.28
C ALA A 440 -11.91 8.20 -19.30
N GLY A 441 -11.89 6.87 -19.12
CA GLY A 441 -12.68 6.16 -18.11
C GLY A 441 -12.08 6.17 -16.70
N SER A 442 -10.94 6.82 -16.48
CA SER A 442 -10.32 6.94 -15.16
C SER A 442 -11.25 7.63 -14.17
N SER A 443 -11.34 7.12 -12.95
CA SER A 443 -12.33 7.61 -11.98
C SER A 443 -12.02 9.00 -11.39
N GLY A 444 -10.77 9.46 -11.46
CA GLY A 444 -10.29 10.60 -10.70
C GLY A 444 -10.21 10.32 -9.19
N GLY A 445 -10.35 11.38 -8.38
CA GLY A 445 -10.33 11.30 -6.91
C GLY A 445 -8.95 11.45 -6.27
N THR A 446 -7.92 11.66 -7.08
CA THR A 446 -6.57 12.06 -6.64
C THR A 446 -6.27 13.49 -7.09
N SER A 447 -5.13 14.02 -6.66
CA SER A 447 -4.56 15.30 -7.13
C SER A 447 -4.01 15.23 -8.56
N GLN A 448 -3.84 14.01 -9.11
CA GLN A 448 -3.35 13.80 -10.46
C GLN A 448 -4.46 14.07 -11.47
N ALA A 449 -4.09 14.61 -12.63
CA ALA A 449 -5.03 14.71 -13.74
C ALA A 449 -5.47 13.30 -14.16
N PRO A 450 -6.78 13.07 -14.44
CA PRO A 450 -7.29 11.74 -14.79
C PRO A 450 -6.61 11.12 -16.01
N VAL A 451 -6.16 11.95 -16.96
CA VAL A 451 -5.38 11.51 -18.13
C VAL A 451 -4.12 12.37 -18.25
N GLN A 452 -2.99 11.69 -18.43
CA GLN A 452 -1.68 12.27 -18.66
C GLN A 452 -1.00 11.52 -19.80
N LEU A 453 0.08 12.07 -20.33
CA LEU A 453 0.80 11.50 -21.46
C LEU A 453 2.27 11.35 -21.13
N TYR A 454 2.92 10.34 -21.70
CA TYR A 454 4.38 10.25 -21.68
C TYR A 454 4.92 10.02 -23.09
N VAL A 455 6.18 10.40 -23.28
CA VAL A 455 6.92 10.21 -24.52
C VAL A 455 8.29 9.64 -24.19
N ASN A 456 8.62 8.49 -24.79
CA ASN A 456 10.01 8.00 -24.82
C ASN A 456 10.89 9.09 -25.44
N THR A 457 11.98 9.43 -24.76
CA THR A 457 12.94 10.45 -25.21
C THR A 457 14.22 9.81 -25.73
N ALA A 458 14.97 10.54 -26.54
CA ALA A 458 16.24 10.06 -27.09
C ALA A 458 17.07 11.23 -27.60
N ASN A 459 18.38 11.11 -27.52
CA ASN A 459 19.34 11.98 -28.21
C ASN A 459 20.31 11.09 -29.02
N PRO A 460 19.93 10.65 -30.23
CA PRO A 460 20.70 9.65 -30.96
C PRO A 460 22.00 10.16 -31.60
N GLY A 461 22.14 11.49 -31.79
CA GLY A 461 23.28 12.09 -32.47
C GLY A 461 23.58 11.43 -33.82
N LYS A 462 24.78 10.89 -34.00
CA LYS A 462 25.23 10.19 -35.22
C LYS A 462 24.36 8.98 -35.60
N GLN A 463 23.61 8.43 -34.65
CA GLN A 463 22.76 7.26 -34.87
C GLN A 463 21.38 7.64 -35.42
N ALA A 464 21.08 8.94 -35.53
CA ALA A 464 19.80 9.42 -36.03
C ALA A 464 19.67 9.15 -37.53
N SER A 465 18.52 8.63 -37.95
CA SER A 465 18.18 8.57 -39.38
C SER A 465 17.91 9.95 -39.97
N VAL A 466 17.47 10.90 -39.15
CA VAL A 466 17.26 12.31 -39.49
C VAL A 466 17.79 13.17 -38.35
N TRP A 467 18.68 14.10 -38.67
CA TRP A 467 19.31 15.02 -37.70
C TRP A 467 19.11 16.48 -38.12
N PRO A 468 18.92 17.44 -37.18
CA PRO A 468 18.72 18.83 -37.53
C PRO A 468 19.95 19.44 -38.21
N ALA A 469 19.73 20.14 -39.31
CA ALA A 469 20.76 20.88 -40.02
C ALA A 469 20.69 22.41 -39.78
N SER A 470 19.60 22.88 -39.17
CA SER A 470 19.33 24.29 -38.90
C SER A 470 18.44 24.42 -37.66
N ASN A 471 18.22 25.66 -37.18
CA ASN A 471 17.21 25.94 -36.15
C ASN A 471 15.77 25.91 -36.67
N THR A 472 15.52 25.68 -37.97
CA THR A 472 14.17 25.60 -38.54
C THR A 472 13.74 24.14 -38.69
N LEU A 473 12.56 23.81 -38.16
CA LEU A 473 12.00 22.47 -38.27
C LEU A 473 11.68 22.11 -39.73
N PRO A 474 11.77 20.83 -40.12
CA PRO A 474 11.35 20.37 -41.44
C PRO A 474 9.86 20.65 -41.73
N ASN A 475 9.46 20.50 -42.99
CA ASN A 475 8.05 20.52 -43.45
C ASN A 475 7.27 21.81 -43.09
N GLY A 476 7.94 22.97 -43.13
CA GLY A 476 7.31 24.26 -42.83
C GLY A 476 7.09 24.50 -41.33
N GLY A 477 7.77 23.74 -40.47
CA GLY A 477 7.76 23.96 -39.02
C GLY A 477 8.41 25.28 -38.60
N PRO A 478 8.23 25.69 -37.34
CA PRO A 478 8.74 26.96 -36.83
C PRO A 478 10.26 27.01 -36.77
N THR A 479 10.81 28.23 -36.75
CA THR A 479 12.19 28.46 -36.33
C THR A 479 12.29 28.47 -34.81
N VAL A 480 13.16 27.62 -34.27
CA VAL A 480 13.37 27.41 -32.84
C VAL A 480 14.26 28.50 -32.26
N ALA A 481 13.79 29.15 -31.18
CA ALA A 481 14.63 29.99 -30.34
C ALA A 481 15.56 29.09 -29.51
N ASN A 482 16.83 29.02 -29.92
CA ASN A 482 17.80 28.07 -29.38
C ASN A 482 18.80 28.76 -28.43
N PRO A 483 18.78 28.46 -27.12
CA PRO A 483 19.67 29.09 -26.14
C PRO A 483 21.14 28.69 -26.32
N TYR A 484 21.42 27.65 -27.12
CA TYR A 484 22.76 27.16 -27.41
C TYR A 484 23.34 27.69 -28.73
N GLY A 485 22.63 28.58 -29.42
CA GLY A 485 23.07 29.21 -30.65
C GLY A 485 22.52 28.54 -31.91
N THR A 486 23.30 28.53 -32.99
CA THR A 486 22.84 28.02 -34.29
C THR A 486 23.16 26.54 -34.42
N CYS A 487 22.14 25.70 -34.60
CA CYS A 487 22.37 24.35 -35.10
C CYS A 487 22.80 24.41 -36.57
N ALA A 488 23.94 23.79 -36.88
CA ALA A 488 24.50 23.72 -38.24
C ALA A 488 24.84 22.28 -38.65
N GLY A 489 24.03 21.30 -38.21
CA GLY A 489 24.26 19.88 -38.50
C GLY A 489 25.29 19.17 -37.61
N GLY A 490 25.81 19.85 -36.58
CA GLY A 490 26.74 19.28 -35.60
C GLY A 490 26.05 18.33 -34.61
N TYR A 491 26.84 17.49 -33.93
CA TYR A 491 26.38 16.65 -32.82
C TYR A 491 26.76 17.34 -31.50
N ASP A 492 26.14 18.50 -31.28
CA ASP A 492 26.41 19.40 -30.17
C ASP A 492 25.12 19.78 -29.45
N ARG A 493 25.23 20.65 -28.43
CA ARG A 493 24.07 21.11 -27.67
C ARG A 493 23.06 21.87 -28.52
N ALA A 494 23.50 22.64 -29.51
CA ALA A 494 22.59 23.43 -30.35
C ALA A 494 21.71 22.51 -31.21
N CYS A 495 22.27 21.51 -31.88
CA CYS A 495 21.47 20.58 -32.66
C CYS A 495 20.72 19.56 -31.81
N SER A 496 21.24 19.15 -30.66
CA SER A 496 20.50 18.30 -29.72
C SER A 496 19.23 19.01 -29.23
N TYR A 497 19.31 20.30 -28.88
CA TYR A 497 18.15 21.10 -28.50
C TYR A 497 17.08 21.16 -29.61
N VAL A 498 17.49 21.36 -30.86
CA VAL A 498 16.55 21.38 -31.99
C VAL A 498 15.95 19.98 -32.23
N TYR A 499 16.72 18.91 -32.03
CA TYR A 499 16.23 17.54 -32.16
C TYR A 499 15.10 17.28 -31.16
N GLY A 500 15.34 17.54 -29.87
CA GLY A 500 14.34 17.40 -28.82
C GLY A 500 13.11 18.28 -29.08
N TYR A 501 13.30 19.54 -29.45
CA TYR A 501 12.18 20.41 -29.83
C TYR A 501 11.35 19.81 -30.97
N THR A 502 12.01 19.25 -31.99
CA THR A 502 11.34 18.62 -33.13
C THR A 502 10.53 17.40 -32.72
N ARG A 503 11.08 16.51 -31.88
CA ARG A 503 10.36 15.33 -31.38
C ARG A 503 9.12 15.71 -30.58
N ALA A 504 9.25 16.61 -29.60
CA ALA A 504 8.10 17.07 -28.82
C ALA A 504 7.08 17.86 -29.65
N TYR A 505 7.53 18.61 -30.67
CA TYR A 505 6.62 19.26 -31.63
C TYR A 505 5.79 18.23 -32.40
N ASP A 506 6.43 17.17 -32.89
CA ASP A 506 5.76 16.07 -33.59
C ASP A 506 4.80 15.32 -32.64
N ASP A 507 5.22 15.06 -31.40
CA ASP A 507 4.41 14.41 -30.38
C ASP A 507 3.09 15.16 -30.12
N ALA A 508 3.16 16.49 -30.02
CA ALA A 508 2.00 17.33 -29.73
C ALA A 508 1.09 17.58 -30.95
N ARG A 509 1.57 17.44 -32.19
CA ARG A 509 0.82 17.88 -33.39
C ARG A 509 0.54 16.81 -34.42
N SER A 510 1.40 15.81 -34.52
CA SER A 510 1.43 14.88 -35.66
C SER A 510 0.94 13.48 -35.30
N ARG A 511 0.75 13.17 -34.02
CA ARG A 511 0.48 11.81 -33.53
C ARG A 511 -0.98 11.52 -33.19
N GLY A 512 -1.88 12.49 -33.38
CA GLY A 512 -3.31 12.33 -33.09
C GLY A 512 -3.67 12.53 -31.61
N VAL A 513 -2.94 13.42 -30.92
CA VAL A 513 -3.32 13.91 -29.59
C VAL A 513 -4.12 15.19 -29.75
N ASP A 514 -5.40 15.14 -29.39
CA ASP A 514 -6.26 16.32 -29.40
C ASP A 514 -5.95 17.22 -28.20
N SER A 515 -6.00 18.53 -28.38
CA SER A 515 -5.79 19.52 -27.29
C SER A 515 -4.53 19.25 -26.43
N PRO A 516 -3.33 19.15 -27.02
CA PRO A 516 -2.11 18.76 -26.30
C PRO A 516 -1.81 19.61 -25.05
N ALA A 517 -2.30 20.85 -25.01
CA ALA A 517 -2.19 21.78 -23.88
C ALA A 517 -2.89 21.29 -22.60
N SER A 518 -3.94 20.47 -22.70
CA SER A 518 -4.72 20.02 -21.54
C SER A 518 -4.03 18.93 -20.73
N TYR A 519 -2.98 18.31 -21.28
CA TYR A 519 -2.29 17.19 -20.65
C TYR A 519 -1.00 17.63 -19.96
N ARG A 520 -0.66 16.88 -18.91
CA ARG A 520 0.73 16.78 -18.45
C ARG A 520 1.48 15.79 -19.34
N TRP A 521 2.67 16.18 -19.76
CA TRP A 521 3.59 15.37 -20.56
C TRP A 521 4.81 14.98 -19.73
N TRP A 522 5.02 13.68 -19.58
CA TRP A 522 6.19 13.11 -18.93
C TRP A 522 7.26 12.80 -19.96
N LEU A 523 8.45 13.38 -19.78
CA LEU A 523 9.63 13.01 -20.53
C LEU A 523 10.21 11.74 -19.93
N ASP A 524 10.04 10.64 -20.64
CA ASP A 524 10.53 9.33 -20.22
C ASP A 524 12.01 9.17 -20.63
N VAL A 525 12.88 9.19 -19.62
CA VAL A 525 14.34 9.18 -19.74
C VAL A 525 14.90 7.87 -19.19
N GLU A 526 15.16 6.93 -20.10
CA GLU A 526 15.63 5.60 -19.74
C GLU A 526 16.80 5.13 -20.61
N THR A 527 17.58 4.20 -20.07
CA THR A 527 18.79 3.64 -20.68
C THR A 527 18.50 2.72 -21.85
N GLU A 528 17.25 2.30 -22.04
CA GLU A 528 16.78 1.62 -23.25
C GLU A 528 16.71 2.58 -24.45
N GLY A 529 16.61 3.89 -24.21
CA GLY A 529 16.66 4.93 -25.23
C GLY A 529 18.06 5.09 -25.85
N THR A 530 18.10 5.74 -27.02
CA THR A 530 19.38 6.05 -27.68
C THR A 530 19.90 7.41 -27.21
N TRP A 531 21.03 7.40 -26.50
CA TRP A 531 21.63 8.60 -25.91
C TRP A 531 23.06 8.84 -26.37
N GLN A 532 23.47 10.10 -26.42
CA GLN A 532 24.87 10.44 -26.62
C GLN A 532 25.63 10.25 -25.31
N ALA A 533 26.95 10.05 -25.40
CA ALA A 533 27.81 9.91 -24.22
C ALA A 533 27.93 11.20 -23.39
N ASP A 534 27.72 12.36 -24.02
CA ASP A 534 27.80 13.67 -23.37
C ASP A 534 26.44 14.06 -22.77
N SER A 535 26.37 14.00 -21.44
CA SER A 535 25.16 14.34 -20.69
C SER A 535 24.72 15.80 -20.84
N THR A 536 25.61 16.72 -21.23
CA THR A 536 25.25 18.11 -21.49
C THR A 536 24.44 18.25 -22.79
N GLN A 537 24.65 17.36 -23.75
CA GLN A 537 23.88 17.30 -25.00
C GLN A 537 22.52 16.65 -24.78
N ASN A 538 22.47 15.58 -23.99
CA ASN A 538 21.21 14.95 -23.57
C ASN A 538 20.33 15.92 -22.78
N ARG A 539 20.93 16.76 -21.92
CA ARG A 539 20.19 17.87 -21.28
C ARG A 539 19.63 18.87 -22.28
N ALA A 540 20.43 19.29 -23.25
CA ALA A 540 19.98 20.27 -24.24
C ALA A 540 18.80 19.72 -25.06
N ASP A 541 18.83 18.43 -25.40
CA ASP A 541 17.70 17.72 -26.03
C ASP A 541 16.40 17.83 -25.20
N LEU A 542 16.46 17.42 -23.92
CA LEU A 542 15.32 17.48 -23.02
C LEU A 542 14.81 18.92 -22.80
N GLU A 543 15.70 19.91 -22.71
CA GLU A 543 15.31 21.33 -22.63
C GLU A 543 14.60 21.82 -23.90
N GLY A 544 14.99 21.30 -25.06
CA GLY A 544 14.29 21.51 -26.33
C GLY A 544 12.87 20.94 -26.30
N MET A 545 12.71 19.72 -25.77
CA MET A 545 11.40 19.10 -25.58
C MET A 545 10.51 19.93 -24.65
N VAL A 546 11.04 20.38 -23.51
CA VAL A 546 10.33 21.25 -22.56
C VAL A 546 9.85 22.54 -23.25
N ALA A 547 10.70 23.16 -24.06
CA ALA A 547 10.35 24.38 -24.77
C ALA A 547 9.21 24.17 -25.79
N ALA A 548 9.22 23.06 -26.53
CA ALA A 548 8.16 22.72 -27.48
C ALA A 548 6.82 22.46 -26.78
N PHE A 549 6.80 21.69 -25.70
CA PHE A 549 5.57 21.43 -24.93
C PHE A 549 5.03 22.71 -24.26
N ARG A 550 5.91 23.55 -23.69
CA ARG A 550 5.49 24.85 -23.14
C ARG A 550 4.95 25.79 -24.21
N ALA A 551 5.47 25.73 -25.44
CA ALA A 551 4.97 26.54 -26.55
C ALA A 551 3.53 26.21 -26.96
N VAL A 552 3.04 25.00 -26.67
CA VAL A 552 1.62 24.64 -26.82
C VAL A 552 0.82 24.82 -25.53
N GLY A 553 1.41 25.36 -24.46
CA GLY A 553 0.76 25.59 -23.17
C GLY A 553 0.69 24.36 -22.26
N ALA A 554 1.37 23.28 -22.59
CA ALA A 554 1.32 22.04 -21.82
C ALA A 554 2.21 22.08 -20.57
N GLN A 555 1.85 21.27 -19.57
CA GLN A 555 2.68 21.02 -18.39
C GLN A 555 3.68 19.89 -18.66
N VAL A 556 4.88 19.99 -18.11
CA VAL A 556 5.94 18.99 -18.33
C VAL A 556 6.44 18.43 -17.00
N GLY A 557 6.69 17.13 -16.96
CA GLY A 557 7.35 16.43 -15.87
C GLY A 557 8.44 15.49 -16.39
N LEU A 558 9.21 14.92 -15.47
CA LEU A 558 10.36 14.06 -15.75
C LEU A 558 10.11 12.67 -15.18
N TYR A 559 10.35 11.63 -15.98
CA TYR A 559 10.29 10.24 -15.54
C TYR A 559 11.66 9.57 -15.71
N SER A 560 12.11 8.88 -14.66
CA SER A 560 13.32 8.05 -14.66
C SER A 560 13.47 7.34 -13.31
N THR A 561 14.42 6.40 -13.20
CA THR A 561 15.07 6.08 -11.92
C THR A 561 16.20 7.07 -11.63
N THR A 562 16.61 7.22 -10.37
CA THR A 562 17.77 8.06 -10.01
C THR A 562 19.06 7.60 -10.71
N PHE A 563 19.23 6.28 -10.86
CA PHE A 563 20.41 5.70 -11.53
C PHE A 563 20.45 6.09 -13.01
N GLN A 564 19.37 5.81 -13.75
CA GLN A 564 19.28 6.08 -15.19
C GLN A 564 19.44 7.58 -15.48
N TRP A 565 18.82 8.43 -14.67
CA TRP A 565 18.92 9.88 -14.79
C TRP A 565 20.36 10.37 -14.65
N ASN A 566 21.07 9.90 -13.63
CA ASN A 566 22.46 10.29 -13.41
C ASN A 566 23.39 9.81 -14.52
N SER A 567 23.13 8.64 -15.10
CA SER A 567 23.88 8.11 -16.24
C SER A 567 23.64 8.89 -17.54
N ILE A 568 22.42 9.33 -17.79
CA ILE A 568 22.02 9.96 -19.07
C ILE A 568 22.16 11.49 -19.03
N VAL A 569 21.64 12.11 -17.98
CA VAL A 569 21.42 13.56 -17.87
C VAL A 569 22.44 14.20 -16.91
N GLY A 570 22.79 13.47 -15.85
CA GLY A 570 23.69 13.94 -14.80
C GLY A 570 23.14 15.17 -14.05
N THR A 571 24.05 15.98 -13.50
CA THR A 571 23.67 17.16 -12.71
C THR A 571 22.99 18.22 -13.56
N VAL A 572 21.79 18.65 -13.14
CA VAL A 572 21.03 19.74 -13.75
C VAL A 572 21.27 21.06 -13.02
N PRO A 573 21.83 22.09 -13.67
CA PRO A 573 21.99 23.43 -13.09
C PRO A 573 20.63 24.09 -12.79
N SER A 574 20.57 24.94 -11.78
CA SER A 574 19.34 25.68 -11.43
C SER A 574 18.84 26.63 -12.53
N SER A 575 19.72 27.01 -13.47
CA SER A 575 19.36 27.81 -14.65
C SER A 575 18.71 27.01 -15.77
N SER A 576 18.75 25.68 -15.72
CA SER A 576 18.13 24.80 -16.72
C SER A 576 16.61 24.86 -16.62
N SER A 577 15.94 24.77 -17.77
CA SER A 577 14.47 24.67 -17.82
C SER A 577 13.92 23.36 -17.23
N LEU A 578 14.79 22.38 -16.97
CA LEU A 578 14.50 21.11 -16.31
C LEU A 578 14.50 21.22 -14.78
N ALA A 579 15.15 22.25 -14.22
CA ALA A 579 15.17 22.47 -12.77
C ALA A 579 13.77 22.81 -12.27
N GLY A 580 13.40 22.27 -11.10
CA GLY A 580 12.07 22.47 -10.51
C GLY A 580 10.94 21.65 -11.14
N LEU A 581 11.20 20.89 -12.21
CA LEU A 581 10.15 20.07 -12.81
C LEU A 581 9.70 18.93 -11.87
N PRO A 582 8.41 18.58 -11.87
CA PRO A 582 7.90 17.46 -11.10
C PRO A 582 8.52 16.15 -11.58
N SER A 583 8.83 15.26 -10.63
CA SER A 583 9.43 13.95 -10.89
C SER A 583 8.40 12.83 -10.71
N TRP A 584 8.42 11.90 -11.66
CA TRP A 584 7.78 10.60 -11.62
C TRP A 584 8.88 9.54 -11.50
N ILE A 585 9.00 8.90 -10.33
CA ILE A 585 10.14 8.02 -10.04
C ILE A 585 9.75 6.55 -10.19
N ALA A 586 10.47 5.80 -11.02
CA ALA A 586 10.32 4.36 -11.09
C ALA A 586 11.02 3.65 -9.92
N THR A 587 10.29 2.74 -9.27
CA THR A 587 10.77 1.95 -8.11
C THR A 587 10.90 0.45 -8.38
N GLY A 588 10.52 0.01 -9.59
CA GLY A 588 10.62 -1.38 -10.03
C GLY A 588 9.57 -2.31 -9.42
N THR A 589 9.88 -3.60 -9.35
CA THR A 589 9.01 -4.63 -8.77
C THR A 589 8.97 -4.50 -7.25
N THR A 590 8.07 -3.68 -6.76
CA THR A 590 7.88 -3.40 -5.33
C THR A 590 6.40 -3.27 -4.97
N THR A 591 6.10 -3.02 -3.70
CA THR A 591 4.72 -2.85 -3.22
C THR A 591 4.26 -1.40 -3.34
N LEU A 592 2.95 -1.17 -3.37
CA LEU A 592 2.37 0.18 -3.32
C LEU A 592 2.89 0.98 -2.11
N ALA A 593 3.05 0.31 -0.95
CA ALA A 593 3.56 0.95 0.26
C ALA A 593 5.00 1.45 0.08
N ALA A 594 5.87 0.64 -0.53
CA ALA A 594 7.24 1.04 -0.85
C ALA A 594 7.28 2.15 -1.93
N ALA A 595 6.40 2.09 -2.92
CA ALA A 595 6.26 3.15 -3.93
C ALA A 595 5.84 4.49 -3.30
N GLN A 596 4.89 4.48 -2.37
CA GLN A 596 4.48 5.66 -1.62
C GLN A 596 5.59 6.15 -0.67
N GLN A 597 6.37 5.25 -0.07
CA GLN A 597 7.52 5.64 0.74
C GLN A 597 8.56 6.37 -0.11
N ALA A 598 8.76 5.97 -1.37
CA ALA A 598 9.67 6.64 -2.29
C ALA A 598 9.25 8.09 -2.63
N CYS A 599 8.00 8.49 -2.34
CA CYS A 599 7.56 9.88 -2.48
C CYS A 599 8.34 10.87 -1.60
N SER A 600 8.91 10.44 -0.48
CA SER A 600 9.75 11.30 0.37
C SER A 600 11.22 11.35 -0.10
N GLY A 601 11.55 10.67 -1.19
CA GLY A 601 12.87 10.66 -1.79
C GLY A 601 13.20 11.97 -2.53
N PRO A 602 14.46 12.14 -2.95
CA PRO A 602 14.85 13.29 -3.76
C PRO A 602 14.23 13.24 -5.17
N ALA A 603 13.84 14.39 -5.68
CA ALA A 603 13.44 14.56 -7.08
C ALA A 603 14.65 14.40 -8.03
N LEU A 604 14.37 14.24 -9.34
CA LEU A 604 15.41 14.11 -10.38
C LEU A 604 16.24 15.38 -10.57
N THR A 605 15.68 16.54 -10.23
CA THR A 605 16.35 17.84 -10.35
C THR A 605 16.20 18.67 -9.09
N THR A 606 17.18 19.54 -8.84
CA THR A 606 17.15 20.49 -7.72
C THR A 606 15.91 21.38 -7.81
N GLY A 607 15.24 21.59 -6.68
CA GLY A 607 14.01 22.38 -6.58
C GLY A 607 12.75 21.66 -7.10
N GLY A 608 12.88 20.46 -7.67
CA GLY A 608 11.76 19.62 -8.06
C GLY A 608 11.16 18.87 -6.87
N GLN A 609 9.99 18.28 -7.09
CA GLN A 609 9.30 17.42 -6.12
C GLN A 609 8.92 16.08 -6.79
N VAL A 610 9.05 14.98 -6.05
CA VAL A 610 8.46 13.70 -6.46
C VAL A 610 6.94 13.81 -6.26
N VAL A 611 6.20 13.81 -7.37
CA VAL A 611 4.73 13.92 -7.34
C VAL A 611 4.05 12.60 -7.67
N MET A 612 4.82 11.64 -8.22
CA MET A 612 4.33 10.32 -8.61
C MET A 612 5.46 9.30 -8.51
N THR A 613 5.13 8.05 -8.19
CA THR A 613 6.07 6.93 -8.26
C THR A 613 5.44 5.76 -9.00
N GLN A 614 6.25 5.00 -9.74
CA GLN A 614 5.81 3.80 -10.47
C GLN A 614 6.28 2.53 -9.75
N TYR A 615 5.42 1.52 -9.74
CA TYR A 615 5.69 0.16 -9.25
C TYR A 615 4.98 -0.88 -10.12
N VAL A 616 5.52 -2.10 -10.17
CA VAL A 616 4.92 -3.18 -10.96
C VAL A 616 3.97 -4.02 -10.10
N ALA A 617 2.70 -4.13 -10.50
CA ALA A 617 1.74 -5.00 -9.83
C ALA A 617 0.71 -5.58 -10.79
N GLY A 618 0.47 -6.90 -10.67
CA GLY A 618 -0.53 -7.59 -11.50
C GLY A 618 -0.19 -7.61 -13.00
N GLY A 619 1.09 -7.50 -13.36
CA GLY A 619 1.55 -7.47 -14.75
C GLY A 619 1.42 -6.11 -15.45
N PHE A 620 1.13 -5.04 -14.70
CA PHE A 620 1.04 -3.68 -15.22
C PHE A 620 1.91 -2.72 -14.39
N ASP A 621 2.32 -1.64 -15.04
CA ASP A 621 2.94 -0.50 -14.41
C ASP A 621 1.87 0.36 -13.73
N ARG A 622 1.93 0.37 -12.39
CA ARG A 622 0.99 1.08 -11.52
C ARG A 622 1.66 2.31 -10.95
N ASN A 623 0.86 3.34 -10.67
CA ASN A 623 1.35 4.64 -10.22
C ASN A 623 0.74 5.06 -8.89
N ALA A 624 1.57 5.45 -7.94
CA ALA A 624 1.15 6.06 -6.69
C ALA A 624 1.28 7.58 -6.79
N THR A 625 0.24 8.31 -6.37
CA THR A 625 0.33 9.77 -6.20
C THR A 625 1.09 10.11 -4.92
N CYS A 626 1.95 11.14 -4.98
CA CYS A 626 2.72 11.64 -3.85
C CYS A 626 2.20 12.99 -3.30
N VAL A 627 1.17 13.55 -3.93
CA VAL A 627 0.62 14.88 -3.63
C VAL A 627 -0.88 14.85 -3.41
#